data_AF-A0A960QZ79-F1
#
_entry.id   AF-A0A960QZ79-F1
#
_cell.length_a   1.000
_cell.length_b   1.000
_cell.length_c   1.000
_cell.angle_alpha   90.00
_cell.angle_beta   90.00
_cell.angle_gamma   90.00
#
_symmetry.space_group_name_H-M   'P 1'
#
loop_
_entity.id
_entity.type
_entity.pdbx_description
1 polymer ?
#
loop_
_entity_poly.entity_id
_entity_poly.type
_entity_poly.pdbx_seq_one_letter_code
_entity_poly.pdbx_strand_id
1 'polypeptide(L)'
;KYGRPSDKDAEIDASAKLPDGTAIDGVNGLRDALLEKSDAFLACLARKMGTYALGRELTRSDQSMIDASVASMKRNGHTLRSLIESLVTSPQFFSK
;
A
#
# COMPACT_ATOMS: atom_id res chain seq x y z
N LYS A 1 18.27 18.30 26.22
CA LYS A 1 17.46 17.62 27.27
C LYS A 1 16.01 17.66 26.78
N TYR A 2 15.62 16.72 25.91
CA TYR A 2 14.26 16.68 25.37
C TYR A 2 13.32 16.31 26.52
N GLY A 3 12.44 17.23 26.89
CA GLY A 3 11.52 17.05 28.02
C GLY A 3 10.54 15.92 27.73
N ARG A 4 10.32 15.06 28.73
CA ARG A 4 9.19 14.13 28.75
C ARG A 4 7.89 14.93 28.59
N PRO A 5 6.94 14.50 27.74
CA PRO A 5 5.59 15.05 27.78
C PRO A 5 5.05 14.83 29.21
N SER A 6 4.61 15.89 29.87
CA SER A 6 3.91 15.81 31.15
C SER A 6 2.50 15.27 30.94
N ASP A 7 1.98 14.52 31.93
CA ASP A 7 0.68 13.83 32.02
C ASP A 7 -0.58 14.72 31.87
N LYS A 8 -0.64 15.50 30.80
CA LYS A 8 -1.86 16.03 30.19
C LYS A 8 -1.68 15.77 28.70
N ASP A 9 -1.84 14.51 28.33
CA ASP A 9 -1.80 14.05 26.95
C ASP A 9 -2.73 14.94 26.13
N ALA A 10 -2.14 15.84 25.34
CA ALA A 10 -2.90 16.63 24.40
C ALA A 10 -3.63 15.63 23.48
N GLU A 11 -4.96 15.69 23.47
CA GLU A 11 -5.78 14.83 22.65
C GLU A 11 -5.27 14.91 21.21
N ILE A 12 -4.83 13.77 20.66
CA ILE A 12 -4.26 13.73 19.31
C ILE A 12 -5.42 13.91 18.34
N ASP A 13 -5.48 15.06 17.68
CA ASP A 13 -6.35 15.25 16.53
C ASP A 13 -5.85 14.40 15.37
N ALA A 14 -6.54 13.28 15.14
CA ALA A 14 -6.25 12.34 14.07
C ALA A 14 -7.13 12.58 12.83
N SER A 15 -7.80 13.73 12.74
CA SER A 15 -8.63 14.08 11.59
C SER A 15 -7.79 14.49 10.38
N ALA A 16 -8.28 14.14 9.19
CA ALA A 16 -7.65 14.52 7.93
C ALA A 16 -8.69 14.69 6.81
N LYS A 17 -8.27 15.28 5.70
CA LYS A 17 -9.09 15.41 4.49
C LYS A 17 -8.30 14.92 3.29
N LEU A 18 -8.86 13.99 2.53
CA LEU A 18 -8.28 13.51 1.28
C LEU A 18 -8.37 14.59 0.18
N PRO A 19 -7.57 14.48 -0.89
CA PRO A 19 -7.57 15.46 -1.99
C PRO A 19 -8.94 15.65 -2.68
N ASP A 20 -9.80 14.64 -2.64
CA ASP A 20 -11.18 14.71 -3.17
C ASP A 20 -12.19 15.29 -2.17
N GLY A 21 -11.74 15.60 -0.96
CA GLY A 21 -12.52 16.17 0.10
C GLY A 21 -13.11 15.19 1.11
N THR A 22 -12.85 13.90 0.98
CA THR A 22 -13.29 12.87 1.94
C THR A 22 -12.68 13.15 3.31
N ALA A 23 -13.51 13.28 4.34
CA ALA A 23 -13.06 13.43 5.72
C ALA A 23 -12.64 12.06 6.28
N ILE A 24 -11.49 12.04 6.95
CA ILE A 24 -10.95 10.89 7.66
C ILE A 24 -10.95 11.23 9.14
N ASP A 25 -11.48 10.32 9.95
CA ASP A 25 -11.38 10.38 11.40
C ASP A 25 -10.56 9.17 11.89
N GLY A 26 -9.30 9.45 12.24
CA GLY A 26 -8.36 8.44 12.73
C GLY A 26 -8.10 7.29 11.76
N VAL A 27 -7.63 6.17 12.32
CA VAL A 27 -7.20 5.00 11.54
C VAL A 27 -8.37 4.26 10.89
N ASN A 28 -9.55 4.27 11.52
CA ASN A 28 -10.74 3.61 10.98
C ASN A 28 -11.25 4.37 9.76
N GLY A 29 -11.35 5.70 9.83
CA GLY A 29 -11.73 6.52 8.68
C GLY A 29 -10.73 6.38 7.52
N LEU A 30 -9.43 6.28 7.82
CA LEU A 30 -8.42 6.03 6.79
C LEU A 30 -8.62 4.66 6.14
N ARG A 31 -8.86 3.62 6.94
CA ARG A 31 -9.13 2.27 6.44
C ARG A 31 -10.32 2.27 5.50
N ASP A 32 -11.43 2.88 5.89
CA ASP A 32 -12.66 2.90 5.10
C ASP A 32 -12.43 3.64 3.77
N ALA A 33 -11.77 4.80 3.81
CA ALA A 33 -11.42 5.54 2.60
C ALA A 33 -10.48 4.78 1.66
N LEU A 34 -9.57 3.94 2.19
CA LEU A 34 -8.72 3.05 1.38
C LEU A 34 -9.52 1.88 0.78
N LEU A 35 -10.54 1.37 1.48
CA LEU A 35 -11.40 0.29 0.98
C LEU A 35 -12.29 0.75 -0.17
N GLU A 36 -12.79 1.99 -0.15
CA GLU A 36 -13.52 2.59 -1.28
C GLU A 36 -12.68 2.65 -2.56
N LYS A 37 -11.36 2.76 -2.42
CA LYS A 37 -10.38 2.82 -3.52
C LYS A 37 -9.48 1.59 -3.54
N SER A 38 -10.04 0.43 -3.19
CA SER A 38 -9.29 -0.81 -2.98
C SER A 38 -8.36 -1.16 -4.14
N ASP A 39 -8.81 -1.03 -5.39
CA ASP A 39 -8.00 -1.31 -6.58
C ASP A 39 -6.77 -0.40 -6.71
N ALA A 40 -6.95 0.89 -6.47
CA ALA A 40 -5.85 1.86 -6.49
C ALA A 40 -4.85 1.60 -5.35
N PHE A 41 -5.36 1.22 -4.17
CA PHE A 41 -4.54 0.84 -3.03
C PHE A 41 -3.72 -0.42 -3.32
N LEU A 42 -4.35 -1.49 -3.84
CA LEU A 42 -3.66 -2.74 -4.20
C LEU A 42 -2.57 -2.48 -5.24
N ALA A 43 -2.87 -1.69 -6.28
CA ALA A 43 -1.88 -1.34 -7.29
C ALA A 43 -0.73 -0.50 -6.72
N CYS A 44 -1.02 0.42 -5.80
CA CYS A 44 0.00 1.19 -5.10
C CYS A 44 0.91 0.29 -4.25
N LEU A 45 0.32 -0.59 -3.45
CA LEU A 45 1.02 -1.53 -2.60
C LEU A 45 1.91 -2.47 -3.44
N ALA A 46 1.37 -3.01 -4.55
CA ALA A 46 2.11 -3.86 -5.46
C ALA A 46 3.31 -3.14 -6.09
N ARG A 47 3.14 -1.87 -6.50
CA ARG A 47 4.26 -1.06 -7.03
C ARG A 47 5.34 -0.82 -5.99
N LYS A 48 4.96 -0.40 -4.78
CA LYS A 48 5.92 -0.15 -3.70
C LYS A 48 6.68 -1.41 -3.33
N MET A 49 5.99 -2.55 -3.22
CA MET A 49 6.64 -3.84 -2.96
C MET A 49 7.52 -4.29 -4.13
N GLY A 50 7.06 -4.09 -5.37
CA GLY A 50 7.79 -4.43 -6.59
C GLY A 50 9.14 -3.73 -6.69
N THR A 51 9.24 -2.47 -6.29
CA THR A 51 10.53 -1.74 -6.22
C THR A 51 11.55 -2.48 -5.36
N TYR A 52 11.14 -2.97 -4.19
CA TYR A 52 12.03 -3.73 -3.31
C TYR A 52 12.30 -5.14 -3.83
N ALA A 53 11.29 -5.81 -4.39
CA ALA A 53 11.43 -7.16 -4.95
C ALA A 53 12.42 -7.20 -6.12
N LEU A 54 12.36 -6.20 -7.02
CA LEU A 54 13.25 -6.13 -8.18
C LEU A 54 14.59 -5.44 -7.87
N GLY A 55 14.67 -4.66 -6.79
CA GLY A 55 15.87 -3.89 -6.45
C GLY A 55 16.18 -2.75 -7.42
N ARG A 56 15.20 -2.30 -8.19
CA ARG A 56 15.29 -1.20 -9.18
C ARG A 56 14.00 -0.41 -9.25
N GLU A 57 14.06 0.76 -9.86
CA GLU A 57 12.86 1.49 -10.24
C GLU A 57 12.00 0.67 -11.22
N LEU A 58 10.68 0.78 -11.04
CA LEU A 58 9.73 0.16 -11.93
C LEU A 58 9.56 1.03 -13.18
N THR A 59 9.52 0.39 -14.34
CA THR A 59 9.26 1.06 -15.62
C THR A 59 7.91 0.61 -16.18
N ARG A 60 7.51 1.18 -17.32
CA ARG A 60 6.27 0.78 -18.01
C ARG A 60 6.24 -0.71 -18.39
N SER A 61 7.39 -1.35 -18.60
CA SER A 61 7.45 -2.79 -18.91
C SER A 61 7.05 -3.67 -17.74
N ASP A 62 7.09 -3.15 -16.51
CA ASP A 62 6.71 -3.89 -15.30
C ASP A 62 5.21 -3.81 -15.01
N GLN A 63 4.44 -3.04 -15.79
CA GLN A 63 3.01 -2.84 -15.53
C GLN A 63 2.23 -4.16 -15.57
N SER A 64 2.57 -5.07 -16.49
CA SER A 64 1.93 -6.39 -16.58
C SER A 64 2.17 -7.25 -15.34
N MET A 65 3.35 -7.15 -14.70
CA MET A 65 3.66 -7.81 -13.43
C MET A 65 2.80 -7.25 -12.30
N ILE A 66 2.62 -5.92 -12.25
CA ILE A 66 1.80 -5.25 -11.25
C ILE A 66 0.34 -5.67 -11.40
N ASP A 67 -0.21 -5.65 -12.62
CA ASP A 67 -1.60 -6.03 -12.88
C ASP A 67 -1.84 -7.51 -12.54
N ALA A 68 -0.90 -8.39 -12.90
CA ALA A 68 -0.94 -9.81 -12.53
C ALA A 68 -0.92 -10.01 -11.01
N SER A 69 -0.11 -9.23 -10.30
CA SER A 69 0.00 -9.28 -8.83
C SER A 69 -1.28 -8.83 -8.15
N VAL A 70 -1.89 -7.73 -8.61
CA VAL A 70 -3.19 -7.27 -8.10
C VAL A 70 -4.27 -8.32 -8.37
N ALA A 71 -4.29 -8.91 -9.57
CA ALA A 71 -5.23 -9.98 -9.89
C ALA A 71 -5.03 -11.22 -9.01
N SER A 72 -3.77 -11.58 -8.70
CA SER A 72 -3.45 -12.67 -7.77
C SER A 72 -3.96 -12.37 -6.37
N MET A 73 -3.75 -11.15 -5.86
CA MET A 73 -4.27 -10.73 -4.56
C MET A 73 -5.79 -10.86 -4.49
N LYS A 74 -6.52 -10.37 -5.50
CA LYS A 74 -7.98 -10.45 -5.54
C LYS A 74 -8.49 -11.90 -5.50
N ARG A 75 -7.81 -12.82 -6.20
CA ARG A 75 -8.17 -14.25 -6.21
C ARG A 75 -7.82 -14.96 -4.90
N ASN A 76 -6.78 -14.52 -4.21
CA ASN A 76 -6.18 -15.21 -3.07
C ASN A 76 -6.40 -14.46 -1.73
N GLY A 77 -7.55 -13.81 -1.58
CA GLY A 77 -8.01 -13.24 -0.31
C GLY A 77 -7.36 -11.93 0.11
N HIS A 78 -6.83 -11.15 -0.83
CA HIS A 78 -6.18 -9.84 -0.61
C HIS A 78 -4.98 -9.90 0.36
N THR A 79 -4.25 -11.01 0.37
CA THR A 79 -3.17 -11.24 1.34
C THR A 79 -1.83 -10.71 0.86
N LEU A 80 -0.99 -10.23 1.79
CA LEU A 80 0.39 -9.85 1.50
C LEU A 80 1.21 -11.03 0.97
N ARG A 81 0.94 -12.25 1.46
CA ARG A 81 1.56 -13.48 0.97
C ARG A 81 1.36 -13.65 -0.54
N SER A 82 0.12 -13.51 -1.01
CA SER A 82 -0.21 -13.65 -2.43
C SER A 82 0.48 -12.61 -3.32
N LEU A 83 0.67 -11.40 -2.80
CA LEU A 83 1.45 -10.35 -3.46
C LEU A 83 2.92 -10.75 -3.60
N ILE A 84 3.54 -11.14 -2.48
CA ILE A 84 4.97 -11.51 -2.46
C ILE A 84 5.21 -12.68 -3.40
N GLU A 85 4.40 -13.73 -3.31
CA GLU A 85 4.49 -14.90 -4.18
C GLU A 85 4.39 -14.50 -5.65
N SER A 86 3.37 -13.72 -6.03
CA SER A 86 3.19 -13.27 -7.42
C SER A 86 4.36 -12.44 -7.95
N LEU A 87 5.01 -11.64 -7.09
CA LEU A 87 6.17 -10.83 -7.48
C LEU A 87 7.41 -11.70 -7.68
N VAL A 88 7.73 -12.59 -6.73
CA VAL A 88 8.96 -13.40 -6.79
C VAL A 88 8.91 -14.51 -7.84
N THR A 89 7.71 -14.91 -8.29
CA THR A 89 7.54 -15.86 -9.39
C THR A 89 7.38 -15.18 -10.75
N SER A 90 7.45 -13.84 -10.83
CA SER A 90 7.31 -13.11 -12.09
C SER A 90 8.56 -13.21 -12.97
N PRO A 91 8.42 -13.17 -14.32
CA PRO A 91 9.58 -13.11 -15.22
C PRO A 91 10.52 -11.93 -14.92
N GLN A 92 9.96 -10.79 -14.52
CA GLN A 92 10.70 -9.57 -14.21
C GLN A 92 11.65 -9.74 -13.03
N PHE A 93 11.33 -10.62 -12.07
CA PHE A 93 12.19 -10.94 -10.93
C PHE A 93 13.49 -11.64 -11.35
N PHE A 94 13.43 -12.46 -12.39
CA PHE A 94 14.58 -13.23 -12.89
C PHE A 94 15.37 -12.51 -14.00
N SER A 95 14.80 -11.44 -14.58
CA SER A 95 15.41 -10.64 -15.64
C SER A 95 16.51 -9.68 -15.14
N LYS A 96 17.29 -10.08 -14.13
CA LYS A 96 18.43 -9.29 -13.63
C LYS A 96 19.48 -9.04 -14.70
#